data_AF-A0A940TDN3-F1
#
_entry.id   AF-A0A940TDN3-F1
#
_cell.length_a   1.000
_cell.length_b   1.000
_cell.length_c   1.000
_cell.angle_alpha   90.00
_cell.angle_beta   90.00
_cell.angle_gamma   90.00
#
_symmetry.space_group_name_H-M   'P 1'
#
loop_
_entity.id
_entity.type
_entity.pdbx_description
1 polymer ?
#
loop_
_entity_poly.entity_id
_entity_poly.type
_entity_poly.pdbx_seq_one_letter_code
_entity_poly.pdbx_strand_id
1 'polypeptide(L)'
;MKNIQKSIRMSQEVYEYIAAFDGKNFNDKFENCLMYCMRQNTIIRRNKIQLEKQMYELQDKIAEYRNIVTSLERIQTYVNFACDFVSQNE
;
A
#
# COMPACT_ATOMS: atom_id res chain seq x y z
N MET A 1 13.28 -38.07 -3.20
CA MET A 1 13.18 -38.35 -1.75
C MET A 1 13.49 -37.07 -0.99
N LYS A 2 12.77 -36.77 0.09
CA LYS A 2 13.10 -35.67 1.02
C LYS A 2 14.13 -36.23 2.01
N ASN A 3 15.37 -35.75 1.95
CA ASN A 3 16.51 -36.37 2.66
C ASN A 3 16.95 -35.61 3.91
N ILE A 4 16.26 -34.51 4.25
CA ILE A 4 16.58 -33.68 5.41
C ILE A 4 15.54 -33.95 6.48
N GLN A 5 15.98 -34.44 7.63
CA GLN A 5 15.15 -34.66 8.81
C GLN A 5 15.70 -33.83 9.97
N LYS A 6 14.86 -32.96 10.52
CA LYS A 6 15.15 -32.12 11.69
C LYS A 6 13.97 -32.20 12.65
N SER A 7 14.27 -32.24 13.95
CA SER A 7 13.24 -32.16 15.00
C SER A 7 13.03 -30.69 15.39
N ILE A 8 11.77 -30.27 15.49
CA ILE A 8 11.38 -28.90 15.87
C ILE A 8 10.38 -29.01 17.01
N ARG A 9 10.57 -28.22 18.07
CA ARG A 9 9.56 -28.02 19.12
C ARG A 9 8.78 -26.75 18.79
N MET A 10 7.46 -26.80 18.92
CA MET A 10 6.57 -25.67 18.66
C MET A 10 5.46 -25.62 19.71
N SER A 11 4.81 -24.47 19.84
CA SER A 11 3.63 -24.33 20.68
C SER A 11 2.45 -25.10 20.09
N GLN A 12 1.46 -25.39 20.94
CA GLN A 12 0.20 -26.01 20.52
C GLN A 12 -0.50 -25.19 19.43
N GLU A 13 -0.54 -23.85 19.59
CA GLU A 13 -1.13 -22.93 18.62
C GLU A 13 -0.47 -23.04 17.23
N VAL A 14 0.86 -23.07 17.18
CA VAL A 14 1.59 -23.20 15.91
C VAL A 14 1.30 -24.56 15.27
N TYR A 15 1.25 -25.63 16.06
CA TYR A 15 0.89 -26.95 15.57
C TYR A 15 -0.54 -26.98 14.99
N GLU A 16 -1.52 -26.42 15.70
CA GLU A 16 -2.92 -26.36 15.27
C GLU A 16 -3.08 -25.55 13.98
N TYR A 17 -2.37 -24.42 13.88
CA TYR A 17 -2.34 -23.62 12.66
C TYR A 17 -1.80 -24.42 11.46
N ILE A 18 -0.67 -25.12 11.63
CA ILE A 18 -0.11 -25.98 10.57
C ILE A 18 -1.06 -27.15 10.25
N ALA A 19 -1.67 -27.76 11.27
CA ALA A 19 -2.55 -28.90 11.12
C ALA A 19 -3.83 -28.58 10.31
N ALA A 20 -4.25 -27.32 10.25
CA ALA A 20 -5.38 -26.86 9.45
C ALA A 20 -5.08 -26.83 7.94
N PHE A 21 -3.82 -26.88 7.51
CA PHE A 21 -3.48 -26.94 6.08
C PHE A 21 -3.77 -28.32 5.48
N ASP A 22 -4.04 -28.33 4.17
CA ASP A 22 -4.18 -29.57 3.40
C ASP A 22 -2.86 -30.34 3.34
N GLY A 23 -2.95 -31.67 3.43
CA GLY A 23 -1.79 -32.55 3.36
C GLY A 23 -2.07 -33.90 4.02
N LYS A 24 -1.34 -34.94 3.58
CA LYS A 24 -1.54 -36.32 4.06
C LYS A 24 -0.93 -36.57 5.43
N ASN A 25 0.20 -35.92 5.71
CA ASN A 25 0.92 -36.01 6.98
C ASN A 25 1.33 -34.61 7.43
N PHE A 26 1.79 -34.50 8.67
CA PHE A 26 2.24 -33.21 9.24
C PHE A 26 3.30 -32.53 8.38
N ASN A 27 4.24 -33.27 7.79
CA ASN A 27 5.31 -32.69 6.99
C ASN A 27 4.79 -32.07 5.68
N ASP A 28 3.81 -32.70 5.02
CA ASP A 28 3.16 -32.14 3.83
C ASP A 28 2.36 -30.88 4.19
N LYS A 29 1.66 -30.89 5.32
CA LYS A 29 0.92 -29.72 5.84
C LYS A 29 1.87 -28.56 6.17
N PHE A 30 2.99 -28.86 6.83
CA PHE A 30 4.03 -27.90 7.16
C PHE A 30 4.65 -27.27 5.91
N GLU A 31 4.98 -28.07 4.91
CA GLU A 31 5.48 -27.58 3.62
C GLU A 31 4.45 -26.69 2.93
N ASN A 32 3.18 -27.11 2.89
CA ASN A 32 2.12 -26.32 2.28
C ASN A 32 1.90 -24.98 3.00
N CYS A 33 1.96 -24.97 4.33
CA CYS A 33 1.94 -23.76 5.15
C CYS A 33 3.09 -22.80 4.77
N LEU A 34 4.33 -23.31 4.69
CA LEU A 34 5.48 -22.50 4.30
C LEU A 34 5.33 -21.95 2.87
N MET A 35 4.89 -22.78 1.92
CA MET A 35 4.66 -22.37 0.54
C MET A 35 3.54 -21.33 0.42
N TYR A 36 2.51 -21.40 1.27
CA TYR A 36 1.51 -20.36 1.38
C TYR A 36 2.14 -19.05 1.88
N CYS A 37 2.88 -19.08 2.99
CA CYS A 37 3.54 -17.89 3.55
C CYS A 37 4.50 -17.24 2.55
N MET A 38 5.29 -18.01 1.81
CA MET A 38 6.20 -17.49 0.78
C MET A 38 5.44 -16.78 -0.35
N ARG A 39 4.33 -17.37 -0.81
CA ARG A 39 3.46 -16.76 -1.83
C ARG A 39 2.82 -15.47 -1.32
N GLN A 40 2.27 -15.49 -0.11
CA GLN A 40 1.66 -14.29 0.49
C GLN A 40 2.69 -13.18 0.70
N ASN A 41 3.89 -13.49 1.21
CA ASN A 41 4.96 -12.50 1.35
C ASN A 41 5.33 -11.84 0.02
N THR A 42 5.36 -12.62 -1.07
CA THR A 42 5.65 -12.10 -2.41
C THR A 42 4.53 -11.17 -2.90
N ILE A 43 3.27 -11.56 -2.70
CA ILE A 43 2.10 -10.75 -3.06
C ILE A 43 2.06 -9.45 -2.26
N ILE A 44 2.21 -9.53 -0.93
CA ILE A 44 2.23 -8.38 -0.02
C ILE A 44 3.35 -7.42 -0.42
N ARG A 45 4.56 -7.93 -0.71
CA ARG A 45 5.68 -7.10 -1.15
C ARG A 45 5.40 -6.40 -2.48
N ARG A 46 4.82 -7.11 -3.45
CA ARG A 46 4.44 -6.52 -4.74
C ARG A 46 3.37 -5.43 -4.57
N ASN A 47 2.33 -5.72 -3.81
CA ASN A 47 1.23 -4.79 -3.55
C ASN A 47 1.74 -3.55 -2.83
N LYS A 48 2.64 -3.70 -1.85
CA LYS A 48 3.28 -2.58 -1.16
C LYS A 48 3.99 -1.66 -2.16
N ILE A 49 4.83 -2.20 -3.05
CA ILE A 49 5.55 -1.41 -4.06
C ILE A 49 4.57 -0.68 -4.99
N GLN A 50 3.50 -1.35 -5.41
CA GLN A 50 2.48 -0.74 -6.27
C GLN A 50 1.73 0.39 -5.57
N LEU A 51 1.35 0.20 -4.31
CA LEU A 51 0.68 1.20 -3.49
C LEU A 51 1.59 2.40 -3.21
N GLU A 52 2.88 2.17 -2.93
CA GLU A 52 3.87 3.24 -2.77
C GLU A 52 4.01 4.08 -4.04
N LYS A 53 4.00 3.44 -5.21
CA LYS A 53 4.01 4.14 -6.50
C LYS A 53 2.75 4.99 -6.70
N GLN A 54 1.58 4.42 -6.45
CA GLN A 54 0.31 5.16 -6.56
C GLN A 54 0.25 6.34 -5.59
N MET A 55 0.77 6.17 -4.38
CA MET A 55 0.84 7.24 -3.38
C MET A 55 1.70 8.40 -3.88
N TYR A 56 2.86 8.12 -4.47
CA TYR A 56 3.73 9.15 -5.04
C TYR A 56 3.06 9.89 -6.20
N GLU A 57 2.44 9.16 -7.14
CA GLU A 57 1.71 9.75 -8.27
C GLU A 57 0.54 10.66 -7.80
N LEU A 58 -0.15 10.27 -6.72
CA LEU A 58 -1.21 11.10 -6.14
C LEU A 58 -0.67 12.34 -5.43
N GLN A 59 0.49 12.23 -4.76
CA GLN A 59 1.15 13.37 -4.12
C GLN A 59 1.58 14.41 -5.16
N ASP A 60 2.12 13.97 -6.30
CA ASP A 60 2.50 14.86 -7.40
C ASP A 60 1.28 15.61 -7.96
N LYS A 61 0.17 14.90 -8.20
CA LYS A 61 -1.09 15.51 -8.66
C LYS A 61 -1.63 16.53 -7.65
N ILE A 62 -1.57 16.21 -6.36
CA ILE A 62 -1.99 17.15 -5.30
C ILE A 62 -1.13 18.41 -5.33
N ALA A 63 0.19 18.28 -5.53
CA ALA A 63 1.08 19.43 -5.64
C ALA A 63 0.75 20.29 -6.87
N GLU A 64 0.48 19.67 -8.02
CA GLU A 64 0.04 20.36 -9.23
C GLU A 64 -1.27 21.13 -9.00
N TYR A 65 -2.29 20.48 -8.45
CA TYR A 65 -3.57 21.13 -8.16
C TYR A 65 -3.44 22.28 -7.18
N ARG A 66 -2.57 22.16 -6.16
CA ARG A 66 -2.27 23.27 -5.25
C ARG A 66 -1.67 24.47 -5.98
N ASN A 67 -0.74 24.25 -6.90
CA ASN A 67 -0.14 25.33 -7.69
C ASN A 67 -1.18 26.06 -8.57
N ILE A 68 -2.11 25.31 -9.15
CA ILE A 68 -3.21 25.87 -9.93
C ILE A 68 -4.12 26.71 -9.04
N VAL A 69 -4.54 26.17 -7.88
CA VAL A 69 -5.40 26.88 -6.92
C VAL A 69 -4.75 28.19 -6.49
N THR A 70 -3.47 28.17 -6.08
CA THR A 70 -2.75 29.39 -5.70
C THR A 70 -2.66 30.39 -6.85
N SER A 71 -2.57 29.93 -8.10
CA SER A 71 -2.57 30.81 -9.27
C SER A 71 -3.93 31.48 -9.48
N LEU A 72 -5.03 30.73 -9.32
CA LEU A 72 -6.39 31.25 -9.40
C LEU A 72 -6.68 32.25 -8.27
N GLU A 73 -6.24 31.98 -7.04
CA GLU A 73 -6.38 32.90 -5.90
C GLU A 73 -5.71 34.25 -6.15
N ARG A 74 -4.51 34.24 -6.77
CA ARG A 74 -3.82 35.47 -7.18
C ARG A 74 -4.62 36.24 -8.22
N ILE A 75 -5.10 35.55 -9.26
CA ILE A 75 -5.92 36.16 -10.31
C ILE A 75 -7.17 36.78 -9.70
N GLN A 76 -7.87 36.06 -8.82
CA GLN A 76 -9.06 36.56 -8.13
C GLN A 76 -8.74 37.83 -7.33
N THR A 77 -7.60 37.87 -6.64
CA THR A 77 -7.17 39.06 -5.89
C THR A 77 -6.97 40.26 -6.82
N TYR A 78 -6.32 40.08 -7.98
CA TYR A 78 -6.15 41.15 -8.96
C TYR A 78 -7.47 41.63 -9.57
N VAL A 79 -8.36 40.70 -9.91
CA VAL A 79 -9.68 41.04 -10.46
C VAL A 79 -10.50 41.83 -9.44
N ASN A 80 -10.55 41.38 -8.19
CA ASN A 80 -11.26 42.10 -7.13
C ASN A 80 -10.72 43.52 -6.96
N PHE A 81 -9.39 43.68 -6.91
CA PHE A 81 -8.77 45.00 -6.82
C PHE A 81 -9.14 45.92 -8.00
N ALA A 82 -9.13 45.39 -9.23
CA ALA A 82 -9.51 46.16 -10.41
C ALA A 82 -10.99 46.56 -10.39
N CYS A 83 -11.89 45.65 -9.98
CA CYS A 83 -13.31 45.94 -9.84
C CYS A 83 -13.57 47.02 -8.77
N ASP A 84 -12.88 46.95 -7.63
CA ASP A 84 -12.98 47.96 -6.56
C ASP A 84 -12.49 49.32 -7.05
N PHE A 85 -11.39 49.36 -7.81
CA PHE A 85 -10.87 50.59 -8.38
C PHE A 85 -11.86 51.24 -9.36
N VAL A 86 -12.44 50.45 -10.28
CA VAL A 86 -13.45 50.96 -11.22
C VAL A 86 -14.67 51.49 -10.47
N SER A 87 -15.16 50.76 -9.47
CA SER A 87 -16.33 51.14 -8.68
C SER A 87 -16.14 52.43 -7.84
N GLN A 88 -14.89 52.83 -7.57
CA GLN A 88 -14.56 54.07 -6.85
C GLN A 88 -14.37 55.29 -7.76
N ASN A 89 -14.27 55.08 -9.07
CA ASN A 89 -14.01 56.14 -10.06
C ASN A 89 -15.18 56.36 -11.04
N GLU A 90 -16.32 55.70 -10.80
CA GLU A 90 -17.65 56.02 -11.36
C GLU A 90 -18.45 56.87 -10.37
#